data_AF-A0A7Z9KPT1-F1
#
_entry.id   AF-A0A7Z9KPT1-F1
#
_cell.length_a   1.000
_cell.length_b   1.000
_cell.length_c   1.000
_cell.angle_alpha   90.00
_cell.angle_beta   90.00
_cell.angle_gamma   90.00
#
_symmetry.space_group_name_H-M   'P 1'
#
loop_
_entity.id
_entity.type
_entity.pdbx_description
1 polymer ?
#
loop_
_entity_poly.entity_id
_entity_poly.type
_entity_poly.pdbx_seq_one_letter_code
_entity_poly.pdbx_strand_id
1 'polypeptide(L)'
;MMSGFGIRFLCILLLLFLGCFRKIEQADFSDFTAKVEFFQRGAKIHFPDHNRKQVQRVSVFNVANNQILAELDLGGLANKTESVYFRWSKDQNYQFRFEGLDGEQTWQVHTASDLEPRGSIRIGVPYPDANPSKSSLILYGSEAHVSVMVKNGFEAPINFRIEIETPFTSPIIRQSSFVTGFEVWHDQFRLKIPDEFTSPDTKIVGRVFFENPDGEKWTRFSSIELRLVSIQAVAEQISIEEILMPTDANGTSNLRQRPDAIKLPANRERHNAYIPIAFQTVRIRNQHSETIHAVVSSINRDVRTNKAISFLTPPNEIGPNSNQSFAIISLAGESVTDIVLPFYLNPSSKPRTGHYKRDIKIKVWGNKTPVLSASYPLEIIKPNIYSLATAGIATVVAGFGLIGLVRFHQKILSFFSTKELVLTALFATTIFVTVSVPTTLFFTIINALLGPASFLVIGFINEILYYALLTALIMLIQKPWTITLVSAVRVLLGGILLGAFTPFTLVYVGISTILLELGFLLSGQGRNGLILALTFGVCDALSVYINFQISIAFYRLFYASWYIWTMIVISGFAYTVIGVLLGKRIGLGLQAIAE
;
A
#
# COMPACT_ATOMS: atom_id res chain seq x y z
N MET A 1 43.57 21.63 -16.49
CA MET A 1 42.20 22.19 -16.60
C MET A 1 41.14 21.09 -16.87
N MET A 2 41.28 19.88 -16.28
CA MET A 2 40.43 18.70 -16.57
C MET A 2 39.92 17.95 -15.32
N SER A 3 40.12 18.47 -14.10
CA SER A 3 39.58 17.86 -12.86
C SER A 3 38.25 18.47 -12.39
N GLY A 4 37.83 19.60 -12.95
CA GLY A 4 36.68 20.37 -12.45
C GLY A 4 35.30 19.87 -12.89
N PHE A 5 35.20 19.13 -14.00
CA PHE A 5 33.89 18.81 -14.58
C PHE A 5 33.21 17.62 -13.87
N GLY A 6 33.98 16.61 -13.44
CA GLY A 6 33.45 15.48 -12.67
C GLY A 6 32.99 15.85 -11.25
N ILE A 7 33.68 16.79 -10.61
CA ILE A 7 33.33 17.29 -9.27
C ILE A 7 32.03 18.11 -9.31
N ARG A 8 31.84 18.92 -10.36
CA ARG A 8 30.63 19.74 -10.51
C ARG A 8 29.37 18.89 -10.71
N PHE A 9 29.46 17.76 -11.41
CA PHE A 9 28.33 16.84 -11.57
C PHE A 9 27.97 16.12 -10.26
N LEU A 10 28.98 15.75 -9.46
CA LEU A 10 28.78 15.15 -8.14
C LEU A 10 28.17 16.15 -7.14
N CYS A 11 28.56 17.43 -7.19
CA CYS A 11 28.00 18.49 -6.36
C CYS A 11 26.53 18.80 -6.69
N ILE A 12 26.13 18.73 -7.96
CA ILE A 12 24.73 18.91 -8.37
C ILE A 12 23.86 17.75 -7.86
N LEU A 13 24.39 16.51 -7.88
CA LEU A 13 23.71 15.35 -7.31
C LEU A 13 23.57 15.44 -5.77
N LEU A 14 24.56 16.02 -5.08
CA LEU A 14 24.53 16.23 -3.62
C LEU A 14 23.58 17.37 -3.21
N LEU A 15 23.49 18.44 -4.02
CA LEU A 15 22.55 19.55 -3.79
C LEU A 15 21.08 19.13 -3.97
N LEU A 16 20.81 18.16 -4.85
CA LEU A 16 19.47 17.56 -4.99
C LEU A 16 19.08 16.70 -3.76
N PHE A 17 20.04 16.21 -2.98
CA PHE A 17 19.78 15.49 -1.72
C PHE A 17 19.66 16.41 -0.48
N LEU A 18 20.30 17.58 -0.50
CA LEU A 18 20.24 18.56 0.60
C LEU A 18 18.96 19.40 0.64
N GLY A 19 18.14 19.38 -0.42
CA GLY A 19 16.83 20.06 -0.47
C GLY A 19 15.74 19.44 0.44
N CYS A 20 16.03 18.40 1.21
CA CYS A 20 15.06 17.72 2.10
C CYS A 20 15.10 18.16 3.57
N PHE A 21 15.95 19.12 3.98
CA PHE A 21 15.92 19.64 5.35
C PHE A 21 15.11 20.94 5.43
N ARG A 22 13.79 20.77 5.61
CA ARG A 22 12.87 21.86 5.93
C ARG A 22 13.15 22.34 7.35
N LYS A 23 13.57 23.60 7.49
CA LYS A 23 13.72 24.30 8.77
C LYS A 23 12.35 24.34 9.45
N ILE A 24 12.23 23.75 10.63
CA ILE A 24 10.99 23.77 11.43
C ILE A 24 10.92 25.16 12.06
N GLU A 25 9.92 25.95 11.67
CA GLU A 25 9.56 27.19 12.37
C GLU A 25 9.18 26.83 13.81
N GLN A 26 9.92 27.38 14.78
CA GLN A 26 9.51 27.40 16.17
C GLN A 26 8.44 28.49 16.31
N ALA A 27 7.20 28.07 16.55
CA ALA A 27 6.12 28.97 16.95
C ALA A 27 6.30 29.35 18.43
N ASP A 28 5.98 30.60 18.74
CA ASP A 28 6.03 31.22 20.07
C ASP A 28 5.03 30.55 21.03
N PHE A 29 5.40 30.29 22.30
CA PHE A 29 4.58 29.53 23.26
C PHE A 29 3.40 30.35 23.84
N SER A 30 3.31 31.65 23.50
CA SER A 30 2.30 32.60 23.97
C SER A 30 0.88 32.34 23.44
N ASP A 31 0.73 31.64 22.31
CA ASP A 31 -0.56 31.25 21.70
C ASP A 31 -0.97 29.80 22.04
N PHE A 32 -0.37 29.19 23.07
CA PHE A 32 -0.63 27.81 23.44
C PHE A 32 -2.08 27.58 23.90
N THR A 33 -2.84 26.83 23.10
CA THR A 33 -4.21 26.36 23.44
C THR A 33 -4.29 24.84 23.39
N ALA A 34 -4.87 24.24 24.43
CA ALA A 34 -5.08 22.79 24.52
C ALA A 34 -6.56 22.51 24.79
N LYS A 35 -7.13 21.51 24.13
CA LYS A 35 -8.52 21.13 24.38
C LYS A 35 -8.57 20.13 25.53
N VAL A 36 -9.27 20.46 26.60
CA VAL A 36 -9.43 19.60 27.77
C VAL A 36 -10.83 18.98 27.76
N GLU A 37 -10.90 17.66 27.88
CA GLU A 37 -12.14 16.89 27.96
C GLU A 37 -12.17 16.11 29.27
N PHE A 38 -13.14 16.39 30.13
CA PHE A 38 -13.29 15.70 31.40
C PHE A 38 -13.83 14.28 31.19
N PHE A 39 -13.29 13.32 31.94
CA PHE A 39 -13.77 11.95 31.96
C PHE A 39 -13.83 11.45 33.40
N GLN A 40 -14.47 10.30 33.63
CA GLN A 40 -14.83 9.83 34.97
C GLN A 40 -13.66 9.76 35.99
N ARG A 41 -12.39 9.63 35.56
CA ARG A 41 -11.22 9.55 36.45
C ARG A 41 -10.32 10.80 36.44
N GLY A 42 -10.69 11.86 35.70
CA GLY A 42 -9.86 13.06 35.56
C GLY A 42 -10.16 13.85 34.28
N ALA A 43 -9.14 14.34 33.59
CA ALA A 43 -9.28 15.05 32.32
C ALA A 43 -8.28 14.57 31.26
N LYS A 44 -8.74 14.47 30.01
CA LYS A 44 -7.92 14.23 28.83
C LYS A 44 -7.54 15.56 28.20
N ILE A 45 -6.27 15.69 27.85
CA ILE A 45 -5.71 16.89 27.26
C ILE A 45 -5.28 16.55 25.84
N HIS A 46 -5.92 17.18 24.86
CA HIS A 46 -5.62 16.99 23.45
C HIS A 46 -4.66 18.07 22.97
N PHE A 47 -3.45 17.66 22.58
CA PHE A 47 -2.41 18.55 22.07
C PHE A 47 -2.42 18.59 20.54
N PRO A 48 -2.55 19.78 19.92
CA PRO A 48 -2.34 19.98 18.50
C PRO A 48 -0.93 19.52 18.07
N ASP A 49 -0.78 19.03 16.84
CA ASP A 49 0.48 18.41 16.37
C ASP A 49 1.71 19.35 16.47
N HIS A 50 1.51 20.68 16.41
CA HIS A 50 2.58 21.68 16.50
C HIS A 50 3.10 21.92 17.93
N ASN A 51 2.27 21.72 18.95
CA ASN A 51 2.58 22.08 20.34
C ASN A 51 3.20 20.94 21.18
N ARG A 52 3.23 19.71 20.64
CA ARG A 52 3.64 18.51 21.40
C ARG A 52 5.10 18.47 21.84
N LYS A 53 5.96 19.17 21.11
CA LYS A 53 7.41 19.17 21.35
C LYS A 53 7.87 20.26 22.31
N GLN A 54 6.93 21.05 22.83
CA GLN A 54 7.24 22.24 23.63
C GLN A 54 6.80 22.08 25.09
N VAL A 55 5.85 21.19 25.41
CA VAL A 55 5.29 21.03 26.77
C VAL A 55 6.11 20.04 27.61
N GLN A 56 6.61 20.50 28.74
CA GLN A 56 7.34 19.69 29.72
C GLN A 56 6.43 19.15 30.82
N ARG A 57 5.52 19.97 31.35
CA ARG A 57 4.72 19.60 32.53
C ARG A 57 3.32 20.19 32.50
N VAL A 58 2.37 19.46 33.08
CA VAL A 58 1.00 19.93 33.31
C VAL A 58 0.62 19.77 34.77
N SER A 59 0.16 20.85 35.41
CA SER A 59 -0.34 20.83 36.78
C SER A 59 -1.80 21.28 36.82
N VAL A 60 -2.64 20.60 37.60
CA VAL A 60 -4.08 20.89 37.73
C VAL A 60 -4.36 21.45 39.12
N PHE A 61 -5.07 22.56 39.16
CA PHE A 61 -5.43 23.28 40.37
C PHE A 61 -6.95 23.38 40.51
N ASN A 62 -7.42 23.33 41.74
CA ASN A 62 -8.79 23.72 42.06
C ASN A 62 -8.88 25.25 42.15
N VAL A 63 -9.75 25.88 41.36
CA VAL A 63 -9.90 27.35 41.34
C VAL A 63 -10.36 27.91 42.69
N ALA A 64 -11.10 27.14 43.49
CA ALA A 64 -11.66 27.61 44.75
C ALA A 64 -10.64 27.76 45.89
N ASN A 65 -9.59 26.93 45.92
CA ASN A 65 -8.61 26.90 47.02
C ASN A 65 -7.14 26.88 46.56
N ASN A 66 -6.91 26.97 45.24
CA ASN A 66 -5.61 26.94 44.58
C ASN A 66 -4.73 25.73 44.95
N GLN A 67 -5.35 24.63 45.39
CA GLN A 67 -4.66 23.41 45.76
C GLN A 67 -4.31 22.60 44.50
N ILE A 68 -3.09 22.07 44.45
CA ILE A 68 -2.66 21.14 43.39
C ILE A 68 -3.43 19.83 43.57
N LEU A 69 -4.19 19.44 42.54
CA LEU A 69 -4.98 18.21 42.50
C LEU A 69 -4.23 17.07 41.80
N ALA A 70 -3.42 17.40 40.79
CA ALA A 70 -2.60 16.44 40.05
C ALA A 70 -1.48 17.15 39.30
N GLU A 71 -0.40 16.42 39.05
CA GLU A 71 0.73 16.88 38.26
C GLU A 71 1.20 15.74 37.34
N LEU A 72 1.48 16.08 36.07
CA LEU A 72 1.91 15.15 35.05
C LEU A 72 3.17 15.72 34.38
N ASP A 73 4.29 15.00 34.53
CA ASP A 73 5.53 15.30 33.83
C ASP A 73 5.55 14.58 32.47
N LEU A 74 5.71 15.34 31.39
CA LEU A 74 5.66 14.89 30.00
C LEU A 74 7.06 14.85 29.35
N GLY A 75 8.10 15.31 30.06
CA GLY A 75 9.49 15.20 29.61
C GLY A 75 9.82 15.89 28.28
N GLY A 76 8.99 16.83 27.81
CA GLY A 76 9.21 17.58 26.57
C GLY A 76 8.65 16.95 25.29
N LEU A 77 7.96 15.80 25.37
CA LEU A 77 7.35 15.17 24.20
C LEU A 77 5.99 14.54 24.54
N ALA A 78 4.93 15.34 24.46
CA ALA A 78 3.56 14.90 24.77
C ALA A 78 2.95 14.02 23.66
N ASN A 79 2.14 13.03 24.02
CA ASN A 79 1.31 12.29 23.06
C ASN A 79 0.19 13.16 22.48
N LYS A 80 -0.54 12.64 21.47
CA LYS A 80 -1.75 13.29 20.93
C LYS A 80 -2.78 13.61 22.00
N THR A 81 -2.88 12.76 23.00
CA THR A 81 -3.83 12.88 24.09
C THR A 81 -3.18 12.33 25.35
N GLU A 82 -3.08 13.17 26.37
CA GLU A 82 -2.58 12.79 27.70
C GLU A 82 -3.74 12.75 28.68
N SER A 83 -3.67 11.88 29.68
CA SER A 83 -4.72 11.75 30.71
C SER A 83 -4.17 12.14 32.07
N VAL A 84 -4.76 13.15 32.69
CA VAL A 84 -4.44 13.59 34.05
C VAL A 84 -5.53 13.08 34.99
N TYR A 85 -5.15 12.34 36.02
CA TYR A 85 -6.08 11.69 36.95
C TYR A 85 -6.25 12.51 38.23
N PHE A 86 -7.46 12.96 38.52
CA PHE A 86 -7.81 13.68 39.76
C PHE A 86 -9.31 13.58 40.04
N ARG A 87 -9.69 13.83 41.30
CA ARG A 87 -11.10 13.91 41.70
C ARG A 87 -11.66 15.26 41.31
N TRP A 88 -12.77 15.26 40.59
CA TRP A 88 -13.47 16.45 40.17
C TRP A 88 -14.97 16.34 40.44
N SER A 89 -15.64 17.49 40.58
CA SER A 89 -17.07 17.60 40.82
C SER A 89 -17.73 18.35 39.67
N LYS A 90 -18.99 18.01 39.40
CA LYS A 90 -19.82 18.65 38.37
C LYS A 90 -19.85 20.18 38.56
N ASP A 91 -19.80 20.90 37.44
CA ASP A 91 -19.91 22.37 37.36
C ASP A 91 -18.83 23.15 38.15
N GLN A 92 -17.75 22.49 38.57
CA GLN A 92 -16.59 23.15 39.16
C GLN A 92 -15.56 23.55 38.10
N ASN A 93 -14.92 24.69 38.32
CA ASN A 93 -13.85 25.19 37.47
C ASN A 93 -12.50 24.65 37.95
N TYR A 94 -11.73 24.11 37.01
CA TYR A 94 -10.37 23.64 37.24
C TYR A 94 -9.39 24.42 36.37
N GLN A 95 -8.25 24.76 36.95
CA GLN A 95 -7.22 25.54 36.28
C GLN A 95 -6.03 24.65 35.93
N PHE A 96 -5.66 24.64 34.65
CA PHE A 96 -4.57 23.85 34.09
C PHE A 96 -3.39 24.77 33.80
N ARG A 97 -2.24 24.47 34.39
CA ARG A 97 -0.96 25.11 34.12
C ARG A 97 -0.14 24.26 33.17
N PHE A 98 0.24 24.81 32.02
CA PHE A 98 1.13 24.19 31.06
C PHE A 98 2.50 24.87 31.13
N GLU A 99 3.55 24.10 31.37
CA GLU A 99 4.93 24.57 31.45
C GLU A 99 5.72 24.06 30.25
N GLY A 100 6.34 24.99 29.53
CA GLY A 100 7.17 24.72 28.37
C GLY A 100 8.62 24.39 28.73
N LEU A 101 9.37 23.82 27.78
CA LEU A 101 10.79 23.48 27.94
C LEU A 101 11.69 24.69 28.25
N ASP A 102 11.29 25.88 27.81
CA ASP A 102 12.01 27.14 28.02
C ASP A 102 11.59 27.84 29.34
N GLY A 103 10.74 27.19 30.15
CA GLY A 103 10.24 27.70 31.44
C GLY A 103 9.02 28.63 31.33
N GLU A 104 8.50 28.87 30.12
CA GLU A 104 7.28 29.65 29.91
C GLU A 104 6.03 28.91 30.40
N GLN A 105 5.09 29.64 31.00
CA GLN A 105 3.90 29.06 31.62
C GLN A 105 2.61 29.69 31.06
N THR A 106 1.65 28.84 30.70
CA THR A 106 0.31 29.28 30.28
C THR A 106 -0.77 28.64 31.14
N TRP A 107 -1.86 29.36 31.34
CA TRP A 107 -2.96 28.96 32.22
C TRP A 107 -4.27 28.89 31.46
N GLN A 108 -5.03 27.82 31.66
CA GLN A 108 -6.35 27.65 31.05
C GLN A 108 -7.34 27.16 32.10
N VAL A 109 -8.51 27.80 32.15
CA VAL A 109 -9.60 27.38 33.03
C VAL A 109 -10.62 26.61 32.22
N HIS A 110 -10.96 25.41 32.69
CA HIS A 110 -11.96 24.56 32.07
C HIS A 110 -12.99 24.13 33.12
N THR A 111 -14.28 24.27 32.78
CA THR A 111 -15.39 23.81 33.62
C THR A 111 -15.63 22.33 33.39
N ALA A 112 -15.77 21.56 34.46
CA ALA A 112 -16.01 20.13 34.37
C ALA A 112 -17.39 19.81 33.77
N SER A 113 -17.43 18.89 32.81
CA SER A 113 -18.65 18.50 32.08
C SER A 113 -19.67 17.71 32.93
N ASP A 114 -20.89 17.57 32.43
CA ASP A 114 -22.03 16.87 33.07
C ASP A 114 -21.90 15.33 33.21
N LEU A 115 -20.69 14.78 33.05
CA LEU A 115 -20.42 13.35 33.22
C LEU A 115 -20.40 12.98 34.70
N GLU A 116 -21.57 12.72 35.29
CA GLU A 116 -21.69 12.47 36.72
C GLU A 116 -20.80 11.28 37.19
N PRO A 117 -19.97 11.48 38.23
CA PRO A 117 -19.06 10.47 38.75
C PRO A 117 -19.75 9.39 39.60
N ARG A 118 -21.08 9.29 39.60
CA ARG A 118 -21.90 8.38 40.44
C ARG A 118 -22.37 7.11 39.71
N GLY A 119 -21.47 6.53 38.92
CA GLY A 119 -21.72 5.28 38.19
C GLY A 119 -22.71 5.41 37.02
N SER A 120 -22.80 4.36 36.20
CA SER A 120 -23.60 4.35 34.97
C SER A 120 -24.01 2.94 34.57
N ILE A 121 -25.13 2.81 33.86
CA ILE A 121 -25.58 1.58 33.19
C ILE A 121 -25.60 1.81 31.68
N ARG A 122 -25.13 0.82 30.91
CA ARG A 122 -25.21 0.78 29.45
C ARG A 122 -25.76 -0.57 29.00
N ILE A 123 -26.64 -0.53 28.02
CA ILE A 123 -27.26 -1.70 27.41
C ILE A 123 -27.03 -1.60 25.91
N GLY A 124 -26.71 -2.71 25.27
CA GLY A 124 -26.64 -2.76 23.81
C GLY A 124 -26.85 -4.16 23.26
N VAL A 125 -27.25 -4.21 21.99
CA VAL A 125 -27.59 -5.43 21.26
C VAL A 125 -26.80 -5.43 19.95
N PRO A 126 -25.77 -6.28 19.76
CA PRO A 126 -25.25 -7.26 20.70
C PRO A 126 -24.24 -6.72 21.72
N TYR A 127 -23.67 -5.53 21.49
CA TYR A 127 -22.64 -4.94 22.34
C TYR A 127 -23.06 -3.56 22.86
N PRO A 128 -22.61 -3.15 24.06
CA PRO A 128 -22.87 -1.81 24.57
C PRO A 128 -21.93 -0.82 23.87
N ASP A 129 -22.45 -0.08 22.89
CA ASP A 129 -21.68 0.87 22.09
C ASP A 129 -21.28 2.13 22.88
N ALA A 130 -20.17 2.77 22.48
CA ALA A 130 -19.71 4.01 23.11
C ALA A 130 -20.65 5.20 22.82
N ASN A 131 -21.27 5.20 21.64
CA ASN A 131 -22.38 6.07 21.24
C ASN A 131 -23.62 5.18 21.09
N PRO A 132 -24.51 5.11 22.09
CA PRO A 132 -25.67 4.24 22.01
C PRO A 132 -26.56 4.65 20.84
N SER A 133 -26.73 3.75 19.87
CA SER A 133 -27.75 3.89 18.84
C SER A 133 -29.11 3.97 19.54
N LYS A 134 -29.97 4.94 19.18
CA LYS A 134 -31.31 5.07 19.80
C LYS A 134 -32.17 3.83 19.57
N SER A 135 -31.99 3.18 18.41
CA SER A 135 -32.59 1.91 18.06
C SER A 135 -31.56 0.90 17.54
N SER A 136 -31.84 -0.40 17.75
CA SER A 136 -31.10 -1.51 17.15
C SER A 136 -32.07 -2.44 16.42
N LEU A 137 -31.68 -2.84 15.22
CA LEU A 137 -32.46 -3.72 14.35
C LEU A 137 -32.16 -5.17 14.69
N ILE A 138 -33.20 -5.96 14.95
CA ILE A 138 -33.09 -7.39 15.21
C ILE A 138 -34.01 -8.21 14.29
N LEU A 139 -33.57 -9.43 13.97
CA LEU A 139 -34.27 -10.34 13.07
C LEU A 139 -35.36 -11.15 13.78
N TYR A 140 -36.49 -11.37 13.10
CA TYR A 140 -37.52 -12.33 13.53
C TYR A 140 -36.95 -13.75 13.67
N GLY A 141 -37.43 -14.48 14.67
CA GLY A 141 -37.04 -15.88 14.90
C GLY A 141 -35.56 -16.10 15.25
N SER A 142 -34.84 -15.02 15.57
CA SER A 142 -33.40 -15.07 15.85
C SER A 142 -33.10 -15.15 17.35
N GLU A 143 -31.89 -15.60 17.67
CA GLU A 143 -31.33 -15.48 19.02
C GLU A 143 -30.46 -14.22 19.09
N ALA A 144 -30.84 -13.30 19.95
CA ALA A 144 -30.11 -12.06 20.21
C ALA A 144 -29.40 -12.14 21.57
N HIS A 145 -28.25 -11.49 21.66
CA HIS A 145 -27.53 -11.33 22.92
C HIS A 145 -27.67 -9.87 23.37
N VAL A 146 -28.11 -9.65 24.60
CA VAL A 146 -28.12 -8.32 25.21
C VAL A 146 -26.95 -8.24 26.15
N SER A 147 -26.03 -7.32 25.85
CA SER A 147 -24.91 -7.02 26.71
C SER A 147 -25.28 -5.89 27.64
N VAL A 148 -25.03 -6.10 28.93
CA VAL A 148 -25.24 -5.07 29.95
C VAL A 148 -23.94 -4.78 30.66
N MET A 149 -23.66 -3.50 30.85
CA MET A 149 -22.46 -3.02 31.52
C MET A 149 -22.86 -2.02 32.58
N VAL A 150 -22.48 -2.30 33.83
CA VAL A 150 -22.65 -1.40 34.96
C VAL A 150 -21.26 -0.98 35.42
N LYS A 151 -21.08 0.32 35.66
CA LYS A 151 -19.83 0.87 36.17
C LYS A 151 -20.12 1.68 37.42
N ASN A 152 -19.34 1.53 38.48
CA ASN A 152 -19.44 2.39 39.65
C ASN A 152 -18.57 3.65 39.53
N GLY A 153 -18.84 4.58 40.44
CA GLY A 153 -18.18 5.87 40.56
C GLY A 153 -16.92 5.85 41.44
N PHE A 154 -16.61 7.02 42.00
CA PHE A 154 -15.63 7.13 43.10
C PHE A 154 -16.16 6.54 44.42
N GLU A 155 -17.47 6.40 44.56
CA GLU A 155 -18.14 5.85 45.74
C GLU A 155 -18.05 4.31 45.69
N ALA A 156 -17.15 3.75 46.52
CA ALA A 156 -16.94 2.32 46.73
C ALA A 156 -16.45 2.09 48.18
N PRO A 157 -16.78 0.96 48.82
CA PRO A 157 -17.53 -0.18 48.29
C PRO A 157 -19.02 0.16 48.10
N ILE A 158 -19.68 -0.46 47.12
CA ILE A 158 -21.08 -0.17 46.82
C ILE A 158 -21.84 -1.41 46.37
N ASN A 159 -23.06 -1.60 46.87
CA ASN A 159 -23.96 -2.66 46.42
C ASN A 159 -24.80 -2.15 45.26
N PHE A 160 -25.05 -3.02 44.27
CA PHE A 160 -25.98 -2.70 43.20
C PHE A 160 -26.94 -3.83 42.88
N ARG A 161 -28.17 -3.45 42.55
CA ARG A 161 -29.21 -4.32 42.01
C ARG A 161 -29.56 -3.84 40.61
N ILE A 162 -29.52 -4.73 39.63
CA ILE A 162 -29.93 -4.42 38.26
C ILE A 162 -31.20 -5.18 37.91
N GLU A 163 -32.11 -4.49 37.23
CA GLU A 163 -33.37 -5.02 36.72
C GLU A 163 -33.46 -4.69 35.23
N ILE A 164 -33.58 -5.71 34.39
CA ILE A 164 -33.67 -5.58 32.94
C ILE A 164 -35.06 -6.05 32.53
N GLU A 165 -35.90 -5.10 32.16
CA GLU A 165 -37.21 -5.34 31.57
C GLU A 165 -37.04 -5.61 30.08
N THR A 166 -37.50 -6.77 29.64
CA THR A 166 -37.46 -7.16 28.23
C THR A 166 -38.88 -7.39 27.74
N PRO A 167 -39.19 -7.09 26.47
CA PRO A 167 -40.53 -7.24 25.91
C PRO A 167 -40.92 -8.71 25.69
N PHE A 168 -39.95 -9.64 25.65
CA PHE A 168 -40.17 -11.04 25.27
C PHE A 168 -39.99 -12.03 26.41
N THR A 169 -39.37 -11.62 27.52
CA THR A 169 -39.06 -12.50 28.66
C THR A 169 -39.32 -11.81 30.00
N SER A 170 -39.46 -12.60 31.06
CA SER A 170 -39.58 -12.11 32.43
C SER A 170 -38.40 -11.19 32.81
N PRO A 171 -38.62 -10.16 33.66
CA PRO A 171 -37.57 -9.23 34.04
C PRO A 171 -36.38 -9.96 34.67
N ILE A 172 -35.18 -9.64 34.20
CA ILE A 172 -33.95 -10.26 34.66
C ILE A 172 -33.40 -9.43 35.81
N ILE A 173 -33.26 -10.03 36.98
CA ILE A 173 -32.73 -9.37 38.18
C ILE A 173 -31.37 -9.96 38.53
N ARG A 174 -30.38 -9.10 38.78
CA ARG A 174 -29.06 -9.48 39.32
C ARG A 174 -28.66 -8.53 40.45
N GLN A 175 -27.88 -9.05 41.39
CA GLN A 175 -27.34 -8.29 42.50
C GLN A 175 -25.86 -8.63 42.64
N SER A 176 -25.04 -7.61 42.87
CA SER A 176 -23.61 -7.77 43.13
C SER A 176 -23.11 -6.53 43.89
N SER A 177 -21.85 -6.57 44.29
CA SER A 177 -21.16 -5.43 44.89
C SER A 177 -19.92 -5.07 44.09
N PHE A 178 -19.52 -3.80 44.19
CA PHE A 178 -18.23 -3.32 43.75
C PHE A 178 -17.36 -3.04 44.98
N VAL A 179 -16.12 -3.47 44.94
CA VAL A 179 -15.19 -3.34 46.08
C VAL A 179 -14.38 -2.06 45.96
N THR A 180 -13.96 -1.72 44.74
CA THR A 180 -13.15 -0.53 44.43
C THR A 180 -13.86 0.39 43.44
N GLY A 181 -13.49 1.67 43.45
CA GLY A 181 -14.07 2.66 42.53
C GLY A 181 -13.69 2.38 41.07
N PHE A 182 -14.62 2.68 40.15
CA PHE A 182 -14.48 2.45 38.71
C PHE A 182 -14.32 1.00 38.25
N GLU A 183 -14.76 0.03 39.04
CA GLU A 183 -15.00 -1.33 38.60
C GLU A 183 -16.13 -1.38 37.56
N VAL A 184 -16.03 -2.36 36.68
CA VAL A 184 -16.99 -2.61 35.61
C VAL A 184 -17.52 -4.01 35.77
N TRP A 185 -18.83 -4.13 35.92
CA TRP A 185 -19.55 -5.38 35.86
C TRP A 185 -20.15 -5.54 34.47
N HIS A 186 -19.98 -6.70 33.87
CA HIS A 186 -20.49 -7.03 32.55
C HIS A 186 -21.11 -8.41 32.54
N ASP A 187 -22.29 -8.53 31.94
CA ASP A 187 -22.97 -9.81 31.70
C ASP A 187 -23.69 -9.78 30.34
N GLN A 188 -23.98 -10.97 29.81
CA GLN A 188 -24.66 -11.16 28.54
C GLN A 188 -25.87 -12.09 28.70
N PHE A 189 -27.04 -11.59 28.31
CA PHE A 189 -28.29 -12.33 28.39
C PHE A 189 -28.73 -12.77 26.99
N ARG A 190 -29.17 -14.03 26.87
CA ARG A 190 -29.74 -14.57 25.63
C ARG A 190 -31.22 -14.25 25.58
N LEU A 191 -31.64 -13.57 24.52
CA LEU A 191 -33.04 -13.32 24.20
C LEU A 191 -33.44 -14.14 22.98
N LYS A 192 -34.54 -14.89 23.12
CA LYS A 192 -35.19 -15.55 21.97
C LYS A 192 -36.29 -14.63 21.45
N ILE A 193 -36.21 -14.31 20.17
CA ILE A 193 -37.17 -13.42 19.52
C ILE A 193 -38.27 -14.26 18.88
N PRO A 194 -39.55 -13.94 19.12
CA PRO A 194 -40.68 -14.64 18.49
C PRO A 194 -40.65 -14.56 16.96
N ASP A 195 -41.26 -15.55 16.30
CA ASP A 195 -41.38 -15.60 14.83
C ASP A 195 -42.44 -14.62 14.30
N GLU A 196 -43.45 -14.26 15.11
CA GLU A 196 -44.51 -13.30 14.79
C GLU A 196 -44.73 -12.34 15.96
N PHE A 197 -44.81 -11.04 15.69
CA PHE A 197 -45.03 -10.03 16.72
C PHE A 197 -45.81 -8.82 16.21
N THR A 198 -46.76 -8.34 17.01
CA THR A 198 -47.78 -7.34 16.61
C THR A 198 -47.44 -5.89 16.97
N SER A 199 -46.36 -5.62 17.72
CA SER A 199 -45.95 -4.25 18.05
C SER A 199 -44.57 -3.92 17.46
N PRO A 200 -44.47 -2.95 16.54
CA PRO A 200 -43.23 -2.64 15.81
C PRO A 200 -42.14 -1.98 16.68
N ASP A 201 -42.53 -1.34 17.79
CA ASP A 201 -41.59 -0.64 18.68
C ASP A 201 -41.58 -1.32 20.06
N THR A 202 -40.48 -1.99 20.38
CA THR A 202 -40.29 -2.60 21.70
C THR A 202 -39.04 -2.04 22.37
N LYS A 203 -39.06 -1.84 23.69
CA LYS A 203 -37.94 -1.25 24.42
C LYS A 203 -37.37 -2.25 25.42
N ILE A 204 -36.05 -2.36 25.46
CA ILE A 204 -35.37 -2.96 26.62
C ILE A 204 -35.06 -1.81 27.58
N VAL A 205 -35.47 -1.94 28.84
CA VAL A 205 -35.21 -0.95 29.88
C VAL A 205 -34.41 -1.61 30.99
N GLY A 206 -33.20 -1.14 31.24
CA GLY A 206 -32.40 -1.56 32.39
C GLY A 206 -32.38 -0.47 33.44
N ARG A 207 -32.67 -0.83 34.69
CA ARG A 207 -32.53 0.03 35.86
C ARG A 207 -31.46 -0.57 36.76
N VAL A 208 -30.55 0.27 37.24
CA VAL A 208 -29.58 -0.10 38.27
C VAL A 208 -29.82 0.76 39.50
N PHE A 209 -29.98 0.10 40.63
CA PHE A 209 -30.13 0.68 41.96
C PHE A 209 -28.80 0.52 42.68
N PHE A 210 -28.22 1.62 43.12
CA PHE A 210 -26.97 1.68 43.86
C PHE A 210 -27.26 2.00 45.33
N GLU A 211 -26.54 1.34 46.24
CA GLU A 211 -26.66 1.53 47.69
C GLU A 211 -25.26 1.55 48.33
N ASN A 212 -24.89 2.70 48.88
CA ASN A 212 -23.64 2.90 49.62
C ASN A 212 -23.81 2.38 51.08
N PRO A 213 -22.76 1.86 51.75
CA PRO A 213 -22.74 1.57 53.19
C PRO A 213 -23.29 2.66 54.10
N ASP A 214 -23.19 3.93 53.71
CA ASP A 214 -23.74 5.07 54.47
C ASP A 214 -25.28 5.22 54.32
N GLY A 215 -25.93 4.33 53.56
CA GLY A 215 -27.39 4.30 53.36
C GLY A 215 -27.91 5.17 52.21
N GLU A 216 -27.03 5.89 51.51
CA GLU A 216 -27.41 6.67 50.32
C GLU A 216 -27.80 5.74 49.15
N LYS A 217 -28.94 6.03 48.53
CA LYS A 217 -29.50 5.26 47.41
C LYS A 217 -29.72 6.14 46.20
N TRP A 218 -29.30 5.66 45.02
CA TRP A 218 -29.63 6.31 43.75
C TRP A 218 -29.91 5.28 42.67
N THR A 219 -30.64 5.70 41.64
CA THR A 219 -31.00 4.85 40.50
C THR A 219 -30.47 5.46 39.21
N ARG A 220 -30.03 4.61 38.29
CA ARG A 220 -29.74 4.98 36.90
C ARG A 220 -30.53 4.06 35.98
N PHE A 221 -30.97 4.58 34.85
CA PHE A 221 -31.68 3.81 33.85
C PHE A 221 -31.05 4.00 32.48
N SER A 222 -31.20 3.00 31.62
CA SER A 222 -30.83 3.02 30.23
C SER A 222 -31.89 2.26 29.44
N SER A 223 -32.26 2.75 28.27
CA SER A 223 -33.22 2.08 27.39
C SER A 223 -32.71 2.05 25.96
N ILE A 224 -33.02 0.96 25.26
CA ILE A 224 -32.76 0.82 23.82
C ILE A 224 -34.04 0.41 23.11
N GLU A 225 -34.35 1.10 22.01
CA GLU A 225 -35.47 0.72 21.13
C GLU A 225 -35.04 -0.44 20.23
N LEU A 226 -35.93 -1.40 20.06
CA LEU A 226 -35.74 -2.56 19.20
C LEU A 226 -36.74 -2.47 18.05
N ARG A 227 -36.22 -2.59 16.83
CA ARG A 227 -37.02 -2.79 15.63
C ARG A 227 -36.83 -4.18 15.07
N LEU A 228 -37.95 -4.85 14.82
CA LEU A 228 -37.97 -6.22 14.33
C LEU A 228 -38.16 -6.22 12.81
N VAL A 229 -37.24 -6.84 12.09
CA VAL A 229 -37.23 -6.85 10.61
C VAL A 229 -36.95 -8.25 10.08
N SER A 230 -37.50 -8.58 8.90
CA SER A 230 -37.21 -9.86 8.23
C SER A 230 -35.83 -9.84 7.58
N ILE A 231 -35.23 -11.02 7.41
CA ILE A 231 -33.92 -11.15 6.77
C ILE A 231 -33.92 -10.68 5.31
N GLN A 232 -35.04 -10.86 4.61
CA GLN A 232 -35.19 -10.46 3.20
C GLN A 232 -35.18 -8.94 3.07
N ALA A 233 -35.92 -8.24 3.94
CA ALA A 233 -35.94 -6.77 3.96
C ALA A 233 -34.56 -6.19 4.27
N VAL A 234 -33.79 -6.82 5.16
CA VAL A 234 -32.41 -6.43 5.43
C VAL A 234 -31.49 -6.71 4.23
N ALA A 235 -31.70 -7.84 3.53
CA ALA A 235 -30.90 -8.21 2.36
C ALA A 235 -31.05 -7.23 1.19
N GLU A 236 -32.25 -6.72 0.97
CA GLU A 236 -32.54 -5.76 -0.11
C GLU A 236 -31.91 -4.38 0.14
N GLN A 237 -31.61 -4.04 1.40
CA GLN A 237 -31.11 -2.72 1.81
C GLN A 237 -29.60 -2.68 2.10
N ILE A 238 -28.91 -3.82 2.01
CA ILE A 238 -27.46 -3.89 2.17
C ILE A 238 -26.81 -4.20 0.83
N SER A 239 -25.89 -3.34 0.40
CA SER A 239 -25.15 -3.52 -0.85
C SER A 239 -23.65 -3.30 -0.65
N ILE A 240 -22.83 -4.08 -1.36
CA ILE A 240 -21.38 -3.79 -1.50
C ILE A 240 -21.25 -2.73 -2.60
N GLU A 241 -20.74 -1.57 -2.24
CA GLU A 241 -20.54 -0.46 -3.18
C GLU A 241 -19.22 -0.62 -3.94
N GLU A 242 -18.15 -0.96 -3.21
CA GLU A 242 -16.81 -1.08 -3.77
C GLU A 242 -15.95 -2.00 -2.92
N ILE A 243 -14.99 -2.68 -3.55
CA ILE A 243 -13.92 -3.39 -2.86
C ILE A 243 -12.58 -2.86 -3.35
N LEU A 244 -11.79 -2.38 -2.41
CA LEU A 244 -10.46 -1.83 -2.65
C LEU A 244 -9.43 -2.86 -2.21
N MET A 245 -8.54 -3.25 -3.11
CA MET A 245 -7.43 -4.14 -2.81
C MET A 245 -6.26 -3.91 -3.77
N PRO A 246 -5.00 -3.85 -3.28
CA PRO A 246 -4.60 -3.93 -1.88
C PRO A 246 -4.72 -2.58 -1.16
N THR A 247 -5.10 -2.62 0.11
CA THR A 247 -5.21 -1.46 1.00
C THR A 247 -4.19 -1.52 2.15
N ASP A 248 -4.03 -0.42 2.88
CA ASP A 248 -3.29 -0.39 4.14
C ASP A 248 -4.19 -0.71 5.35
N ALA A 249 -3.63 -0.68 6.56
CA ALA A 249 -4.37 -0.95 7.79
C ALA A 249 -5.48 0.09 8.07
N ASN A 250 -5.42 1.27 7.45
CA ASN A 250 -6.43 2.32 7.56
C ASN A 250 -7.49 2.22 6.45
N GLY A 251 -7.36 1.24 5.55
CA GLY A 251 -8.28 1.01 4.45
C GLY A 251 -8.03 1.86 3.21
N THR A 252 -6.93 2.59 3.12
CA THR A 252 -6.58 3.42 1.96
C THR A 252 -5.97 2.58 0.84
N SER A 253 -6.36 2.86 -0.41
CA SER A 253 -5.93 2.08 -1.58
C SER A 253 -4.46 2.32 -1.93
N ASN A 254 -3.70 1.24 -2.13
CA ASN A 254 -2.30 1.31 -2.50
C ASN A 254 -2.14 1.29 -4.04
N LEU A 255 -2.12 2.48 -4.64
CA LEU A 255 -1.98 2.69 -6.09
C LEU A 255 -0.65 2.17 -6.68
N ARG A 256 0.35 1.84 -5.86
CA ARG A 256 1.64 1.30 -6.33
C ARG A 256 1.62 -0.21 -6.57
N GLN A 257 0.52 -0.87 -6.25
CA GLN A 257 0.32 -2.30 -6.42
C GLN A 257 -0.82 -2.57 -7.40
N ARG A 258 -0.76 -3.72 -8.08
CA ARG A 258 -1.80 -4.11 -9.02
C ARG A 258 -3.09 -4.38 -8.23
N PRO A 259 -4.25 -3.89 -8.70
CA PRO A 259 -5.53 -4.24 -8.11
C PRO A 259 -5.71 -5.75 -8.01
N ASP A 260 -6.32 -6.20 -6.92
CA ASP A 260 -6.61 -7.62 -6.67
C ASP A 260 -5.37 -8.53 -6.63
N ALA A 261 -4.18 -7.98 -6.42
CA ALA A 261 -2.94 -8.76 -6.37
C ALA A 261 -2.20 -8.64 -5.03
N ILE A 262 -1.71 -9.79 -4.54
CA ILE A 262 -0.83 -9.86 -3.36
C ILE A 262 0.59 -10.21 -3.81
N LYS A 263 1.56 -9.42 -3.34
CA LYS A 263 2.99 -9.71 -3.51
C LYS A 263 3.49 -10.55 -2.35
N LEU A 264 4.01 -11.74 -2.65
CA LEU A 264 4.63 -12.58 -1.62
C LEU A 264 5.97 -11.97 -1.15
N PRO A 265 6.25 -11.95 0.16
CA PRO A 265 7.54 -11.50 0.68
C PRO A 265 8.67 -12.41 0.19
N ALA A 266 9.86 -11.83 0.03
CA ALA A 266 11.05 -12.55 -0.43
C ALA A 266 11.56 -13.55 0.61
N ASN A 267 11.54 -13.19 1.90
CA ASN A 267 12.04 -14.00 3.00
C ASN A 267 10.89 -14.62 3.82
N ARG A 268 10.27 -15.66 3.26
CA ARG A 268 8.98 -16.22 3.71
C ARG A 268 9.08 -16.93 5.06
N GLU A 269 10.18 -17.65 5.29
CA GLU A 269 10.39 -18.46 6.49
C GLU A 269 10.62 -17.60 7.75
N ARG A 270 11.02 -16.33 7.57
CA ARG A 270 11.18 -15.36 8.65
C ARG A 270 9.98 -14.42 8.81
N HIS A 271 8.96 -14.56 7.96
CA HIS A 271 7.77 -13.69 8.07
C HIS A 271 6.98 -14.07 9.31
N ASN A 272 6.65 -13.07 10.13
CA ASN A 272 5.85 -13.27 11.32
C ASN A 272 4.39 -13.55 10.92
N ALA A 273 3.87 -14.72 11.27
CA ALA A 273 2.50 -15.15 10.95
C ALA A 273 1.42 -14.20 11.50
N TYR A 274 1.73 -13.42 12.53
CA TYR A 274 0.84 -12.43 13.15
C TYR A 274 0.81 -11.08 12.44
N ILE A 275 1.69 -10.85 11.45
CA ILE A 275 1.74 -9.61 10.69
C ILE A 275 1.04 -9.83 9.34
N PRO A 276 -0.05 -9.09 9.06
CA PRO A 276 -0.69 -9.14 7.75
C PRO A 276 0.27 -8.74 6.62
N ILE A 277 0.19 -9.44 5.48
CA ILE A 277 0.99 -9.12 4.28
C ILE A 277 0.30 -8.12 3.35
N ALA A 278 -1.03 -8.00 3.46
CA ALA A 278 -1.86 -7.07 2.71
C ALA A 278 -3.19 -6.89 3.44
N PHE A 279 -3.95 -5.86 3.07
CA PHE A 279 -5.33 -5.66 3.50
C PHE A 279 -6.23 -5.52 2.27
N GLN A 280 -7.53 -5.77 2.46
CA GLN A 280 -8.59 -5.37 1.54
C GLN A 280 -9.61 -4.55 2.32
N THR A 281 -10.20 -3.55 1.68
CA THR A 281 -11.30 -2.78 2.24
C THR A 281 -12.58 -3.11 1.49
N VAL A 282 -13.61 -3.51 2.22
CA VAL A 282 -14.96 -3.73 1.68
C VAL A 282 -15.82 -2.55 2.10
N ARG A 283 -16.34 -1.79 1.13
CA ARG A 283 -17.27 -0.69 1.38
C ARG A 283 -18.69 -1.20 1.33
N ILE A 284 -19.36 -1.17 2.46
CA ILE A 284 -20.74 -1.65 2.59
C ILE A 284 -21.63 -0.47 2.86
N ARG A 285 -22.65 -0.32 2.01
CA ARG A 285 -23.69 0.69 2.17
C ARG A 285 -24.89 0.07 2.88
N ASN A 286 -25.28 0.69 3.97
CA ASN A 286 -26.54 0.41 4.64
C ASN A 286 -27.56 1.47 4.21
N GLN A 287 -28.58 1.05 3.47
CA GLN A 287 -29.67 1.92 3.03
C GLN A 287 -30.79 2.03 4.07
N HIS A 288 -30.75 1.21 5.12
CA HIS A 288 -31.68 1.31 6.24
C HIS A 288 -31.31 2.53 7.10
N SER A 289 -32.31 3.16 7.72
CA SER A 289 -32.11 4.28 8.65
C SER A 289 -31.49 3.88 10.00
N GLU A 290 -31.24 2.59 10.23
CA GLU A 290 -30.84 2.05 11.54
C GLU A 290 -29.53 1.29 11.45
N THR A 291 -28.85 1.20 12.58
CA THR A 291 -27.58 0.48 12.67
C THR A 291 -27.82 -1.03 12.60
N ILE A 292 -27.11 -1.70 11.70
CA ILE A 292 -27.18 -3.16 11.52
C ILE A 292 -25.86 -3.78 11.97
N HIS A 293 -25.92 -4.70 12.92
CA HIS A 293 -24.73 -5.44 13.35
C HIS A 293 -24.49 -6.65 12.44
N ALA A 294 -23.32 -6.70 11.82
CA ALA A 294 -22.97 -7.73 10.84
C ALA A 294 -21.55 -8.27 11.05
N VAL A 295 -21.37 -9.53 10.63
CA VAL A 295 -20.08 -10.20 10.51
C VAL A 295 -19.74 -10.27 9.03
N VAL A 296 -18.63 -9.63 8.66
CA VAL A 296 -18.12 -9.64 7.30
C VAL A 296 -16.91 -10.57 7.28
N SER A 297 -16.96 -11.57 6.41
CA SER A 297 -15.93 -12.60 6.31
C SER A 297 -15.43 -12.72 4.88
N SER A 298 -14.15 -13.05 4.71
CA SER A 298 -13.53 -13.29 3.41
C SER A 298 -12.78 -14.61 3.42
N ILE A 299 -13.12 -15.49 2.49
CA ILE A 299 -12.49 -16.79 2.29
C ILE A 299 -11.77 -16.80 0.96
N ASN A 300 -10.49 -17.18 0.97
CA ASN A 300 -9.69 -17.30 -0.25
C ASN A 300 -9.79 -18.73 -0.80
N ARG A 301 -10.12 -18.89 -2.08
CA ARG A 301 -10.26 -20.20 -2.74
C ARG A 301 -9.46 -20.27 -4.03
N ASP A 302 -9.03 -21.48 -4.36
CA ASP A 302 -8.46 -21.81 -5.66
C ASP A 302 -9.55 -21.86 -6.73
N VAL A 303 -9.32 -21.20 -7.88
CA VAL A 303 -10.27 -21.16 -9.00
C VAL A 303 -10.48 -22.54 -9.62
N ARG A 304 -9.44 -23.38 -9.65
CA ARG A 304 -9.49 -24.71 -10.29
C ARG A 304 -10.10 -25.76 -9.40
N THR A 305 -9.78 -25.73 -8.10
CA THR A 305 -10.22 -26.78 -7.16
C THR A 305 -11.38 -26.35 -6.28
N ASN A 306 -11.73 -25.06 -6.25
CA ASN A 306 -12.73 -24.46 -5.36
C ASN A 306 -12.49 -24.72 -3.86
N LYS A 307 -11.29 -25.20 -3.49
CA LYS A 307 -10.90 -25.45 -2.11
C LYS A 307 -10.36 -24.17 -1.47
N ALA A 308 -10.62 -24.02 -0.17
CA ALA A 308 -10.08 -22.92 0.61
C ALA A 308 -8.55 -23.02 0.69
N ILE A 309 -7.89 -21.88 0.61
CA ILE A 309 -6.43 -21.77 0.60
C ILE A 309 -5.93 -21.75 2.05
N SER A 310 -5.16 -22.76 2.42
CA SER A 310 -4.62 -22.89 3.79
C SER A 310 -3.39 -22.03 4.07
N PHE A 311 -2.83 -21.35 3.06
CA PHE A 311 -1.63 -20.52 3.25
C PHE A 311 -1.92 -19.04 3.49
N LEU A 312 -3.17 -18.60 3.31
CA LEU A 312 -3.61 -17.23 3.59
C LEU A 312 -4.48 -17.14 4.86
N THR A 313 -4.26 -18.06 5.80
CA THR A 313 -5.10 -18.24 6.99
C THR A 313 -4.59 -17.38 8.16
N PRO A 314 -5.47 -16.78 8.97
CA PRO A 314 -5.09 -16.13 10.21
C PRO A 314 -4.34 -17.08 11.17
N PRO A 315 -3.41 -16.58 11.99
CA PRO A 315 -2.74 -17.38 13.01
C PRO A 315 -3.71 -17.74 14.15
N ASN A 316 -3.50 -18.91 14.76
CA ASN A 316 -4.22 -19.42 15.96
C ASN A 316 -5.71 -19.73 15.82
N GLU A 317 -6.31 -19.65 14.63
CA GLU A 317 -7.65 -20.22 14.44
C GLU A 317 -7.55 -21.73 14.18
N ILE A 318 -7.83 -22.54 15.19
CA ILE A 318 -8.00 -23.99 15.06
C ILE A 318 -9.51 -24.27 15.14
N GLY A 319 -10.17 -24.34 13.98
CA GLY A 319 -11.62 -24.58 13.90
C GLY A 319 -12.12 -24.63 12.46
N PRO A 320 -13.39 -25.03 12.22
CA PRO A 320 -13.96 -25.19 10.87
C PRO A 320 -14.00 -23.88 10.04
N ASN A 321 -13.78 -22.73 10.68
CA ASN A 321 -13.72 -21.41 10.06
C ASN A 321 -12.29 -20.82 9.93
N SER A 322 -11.24 -21.61 10.23
CA SER A 322 -9.84 -21.13 10.29
C SER A 322 -9.27 -20.52 9.01
N ASN A 323 -9.99 -20.65 7.90
CA ASN A 323 -9.55 -20.17 6.58
C ASN A 323 -10.20 -18.85 6.16
N GLN A 324 -10.80 -18.12 7.10
CA GLN A 324 -11.50 -16.87 6.81
C GLN A 324 -10.96 -15.73 7.67
N SER A 325 -10.71 -14.57 7.06
CA SER A 325 -10.56 -13.33 7.81
C SER A 325 -11.94 -12.76 8.06
N PHE A 326 -12.26 -12.36 9.30
CA PHE A 326 -13.55 -11.76 9.62
C PHE A 326 -13.41 -10.47 10.43
N ALA A 327 -14.41 -9.60 10.31
CA ALA A 327 -14.60 -8.42 11.14
C ALA A 327 -16.06 -8.40 11.62
N ILE A 328 -16.24 -8.06 12.89
CA ILE A 328 -17.56 -7.80 13.48
C ILE A 328 -17.73 -6.29 13.49
N ILE A 329 -18.76 -5.78 12.81
CA ILE A 329 -18.96 -4.35 12.61
C ILE A 329 -20.41 -3.94 12.78
N SER A 330 -20.61 -2.71 13.24
CA SER A 330 -21.89 -1.99 13.25
C SER A 330 -21.97 -1.15 11.97
N LEU A 331 -22.87 -1.50 11.06
CA LEU A 331 -23.14 -0.74 9.83
C LEU A 331 -24.10 0.40 10.18
N ALA A 332 -23.59 1.62 10.32
CA ALA A 332 -24.44 2.77 10.64
C ALA A 332 -25.49 3.03 9.54
N GLY A 333 -26.69 3.46 9.94
CA GLY A 333 -27.80 3.72 9.01
C GLY A 333 -27.47 4.83 8.01
N GLU A 334 -28.03 4.70 6.80
CA GLU A 334 -27.88 5.64 5.66
C GLU A 334 -26.43 6.01 5.32
N SER A 335 -25.48 5.13 5.66
CA SER A 335 -24.06 5.41 5.57
C SER A 335 -23.28 4.29 4.89
N VAL A 336 -22.08 4.64 4.44
CA VAL A 336 -21.09 3.69 3.91
C VAL A 336 -20.07 3.44 4.98
N THR A 337 -19.87 2.16 5.32
CA THR A 337 -18.89 1.73 6.31
C THR A 337 -17.73 1.03 5.62
N ASP A 338 -16.51 1.50 5.89
CA ASP A 338 -15.27 0.90 5.40
C ASP A 338 -14.83 -0.23 6.33
N ILE A 339 -14.72 -1.45 5.80
CA ILE A 339 -14.32 -2.64 6.57
C ILE A 339 -13.00 -3.17 6.07
N VAL A 340 -11.97 -3.10 6.91
CA VAL A 340 -10.62 -3.57 6.58
C VAL A 340 -10.45 -5.03 7.01
N LEU A 341 -10.18 -5.91 6.05
CA LEU A 341 -9.91 -7.33 6.28
C LEU A 341 -8.43 -7.64 5.97
N PRO A 342 -7.66 -8.20 6.93
CA PRO A 342 -6.27 -8.55 6.72
C PRO A 342 -6.08 -9.86 5.96
N PHE A 343 -4.99 -9.95 5.19
CA PHE A 343 -4.45 -11.20 4.65
C PHE A 343 -3.21 -11.59 5.45
N TYR A 344 -3.25 -12.78 6.05
CA TYR A 344 -2.10 -13.36 6.73
C TYR A 344 -1.35 -14.34 5.82
N LEU A 345 -0.10 -14.62 6.13
CA LEU A 345 0.68 -15.65 5.46
C LEU A 345 1.10 -16.69 6.50
N ASN A 346 0.67 -17.93 6.30
CA ASN A 346 1.09 -19.03 7.16
C ASN A 346 2.46 -19.55 6.70
N PRO A 347 3.55 -19.34 7.49
CA PRO A 347 4.90 -19.72 7.08
C PRO A 347 5.10 -21.24 6.96
N SER A 348 4.28 -22.05 7.64
CA SER A 348 4.37 -23.52 7.59
C SER A 348 3.80 -24.12 6.29
N SER A 349 3.05 -23.33 5.53
CA SER A 349 2.40 -23.76 4.30
C SER A 349 3.14 -23.23 3.08
N LYS A 350 3.22 -24.00 1.98
CA LYS A 350 3.92 -23.57 0.75
C LYS A 350 2.99 -22.73 -0.13
N PRO A 351 3.12 -21.39 -0.18
CA PRO A 351 2.25 -20.56 -1.01
C PRO A 351 2.53 -20.81 -2.49
N ARG A 352 1.46 -21.00 -3.27
CA ARG A 352 1.52 -21.17 -4.72
C ARG A 352 1.13 -19.87 -5.41
N THR A 353 1.91 -19.46 -6.41
CA THR A 353 1.53 -18.34 -7.29
C THR A 353 0.44 -18.77 -8.26
N GLY A 354 -0.47 -17.87 -8.60
CA GLY A 354 -1.55 -18.18 -9.54
C GLY A 354 -2.80 -17.33 -9.34
N HIS A 355 -3.86 -17.74 -10.02
CA HIS A 355 -5.17 -17.12 -9.96
C HIS A 355 -6.05 -17.81 -8.93
N TYR A 356 -6.61 -17.01 -8.04
CA TYR A 356 -7.46 -17.37 -6.93
C TYR A 356 -8.72 -16.50 -6.96
N LYS A 357 -9.68 -16.82 -6.09
CA LYS A 357 -10.87 -16.02 -5.86
C LYS A 357 -11.08 -15.76 -4.38
N ARG A 358 -11.72 -14.64 -4.07
CA ARG A 358 -12.10 -14.20 -2.73
C ARG A 358 -13.60 -14.23 -2.65
N ASP A 359 -14.13 -15.06 -1.75
CA ASP A 359 -15.56 -15.10 -1.47
C ASP A 359 -15.81 -14.27 -0.21
N ILE A 360 -16.44 -13.11 -0.37
CA ILE A 360 -16.84 -12.22 0.71
C ILE A 360 -18.28 -12.55 1.09
N LYS A 361 -18.53 -12.79 2.37
CA LYS A 361 -19.84 -13.12 2.92
C LYS A 361 -20.18 -12.17 4.06
N ILE A 362 -21.36 -11.57 3.97
CA ILE A 362 -21.95 -10.73 5.01
C ILE A 362 -23.01 -11.56 5.72
N LYS A 363 -22.89 -11.71 7.04
CA LYS A 363 -23.90 -12.36 7.90
C LYS A 363 -24.40 -11.34 8.90
N VAL A 364 -25.71 -11.13 8.97
CA VAL A 364 -26.30 -10.31 10.03
C VAL A 364 -26.26 -11.11 11.33
N TRP A 365 -26.03 -10.41 12.44
CA TRP A 365 -25.97 -11.02 13.76
C TRP A 365 -27.27 -11.78 14.08
N GLY A 366 -27.17 -12.94 14.74
CA GLY A 366 -28.32 -13.80 15.04
C GLY A 366 -28.77 -14.72 13.90
N ASN A 367 -28.21 -14.59 12.68
CA ASN A 367 -28.51 -15.46 11.55
C ASN A 367 -27.33 -16.36 11.14
N LYS A 368 -27.64 -17.60 10.74
CA LYS A 368 -26.66 -18.58 10.24
C LYS A 368 -26.39 -18.41 8.73
N THR A 369 -27.38 -17.96 7.97
CA THR A 369 -27.27 -17.80 6.51
C THR A 369 -26.66 -16.44 6.14
N PRO A 370 -25.73 -16.39 5.16
CA PRO A 370 -25.22 -15.12 4.66
C PRO A 370 -26.31 -14.35 3.92
N VAL A 371 -26.40 -13.05 4.21
CA VAL A 371 -27.32 -12.10 3.59
C VAL A 371 -26.84 -11.72 2.20
N LEU A 372 -25.53 -11.54 2.06
CA LEU A 372 -24.89 -11.24 0.78
C LEU A 372 -23.64 -12.11 0.63
N SER A 373 -23.41 -12.60 -0.58
CA SER A 373 -22.19 -13.32 -0.96
C SER A 373 -21.71 -12.83 -2.32
N ALA A 374 -20.46 -12.42 -2.41
CA ALA A 374 -19.86 -11.94 -3.65
C ALA A 374 -18.46 -12.53 -3.84
N SER A 375 -18.10 -12.85 -5.08
CA SER A 375 -16.81 -13.45 -5.43
C SER A 375 -15.99 -12.51 -6.30
N TYR A 376 -14.74 -12.26 -5.91
CA TYR A 376 -13.81 -11.36 -6.60
C TYR A 376 -12.49 -12.07 -6.96
N PRO A 377 -11.78 -11.64 -8.00
CA PRO A 377 -10.49 -12.22 -8.35
C PRO A 377 -9.42 -11.93 -7.28
N LEU A 378 -8.40 -12.79 -7.22
CA LEU A 378 -7.18 -12.62 -6.42
C LEU A 378 -5.99 -13.23 -7.16
N GLU A 379 -4.96 -12.44 -7.42
CA GLU A 379 -3.73 -12.92 -8.05
C GLU A 379 -2.55 -12.87 -7.08
N ILE A 380 -1.80 -13.98 -6.98
CA ILE A 380 -0.64 -14.06 -6.09
C ILE A 380 0.63 -14.03 -6.93
N ILE A 381 1.39 -12.95 -6.78
CA ILE A 381 2.56 -12.63 -7.61
C ILE A 381 3.83 -12.76 -6.77
N LYS A 382 4.87 -13.39 -7.33
CA LYS A 382 6.20 -13.42 -6.73
C LYS A 382 7.06 -12.27 -7.27
N PRO A 383 7.83 -11.55 -6.44
CA PRO A 383 8.84 -10.61 -6.91
C PRO A 383 9.84 -11.34 -7.82
N ASN A 384 10.03 -10.85 -9.06
CA ASN A 384 11.00 -11.44 -9.98
C ASN A 384 12.41 -10.96 -9.64
N ILE A 385 13.05 -11.66 -8.69
CA ILE A 385 14.41 -11.35 -8.24
C ILE A 385 15.44 -11.52 -9.36
N TYR A 386 15.16 -12.39 -10.34
CA TYR A 386 16.04 -12.59 -11.50
C TYR A 386 16.07 -11.32 -12.36
N SER A 387 14.90 -10.73 -12.67
CA SER A 387 14.85 -9.47 -13.42
C SER A 387 15.61 -8.35 -12.72
N LEU A 388 15.44 -8.24 -11.38
CA LEU A 388 16.13 -7.23 -10.59
C LEU A 388 17.65 -7.44 -10.57
N ALA A 389 18.10 -8.68 -10.39
CA ALA A 389 19.51 -9.03 -10.41
C ALA A 389 20.14 -8.79 -11.80
N THR A 390 19.49 -9.23 -12.87
CA THR A 390 19.95 -8.99 -14.25
C THR A 390 20.02 -7.50 -14.57
N ALA A 391 19.01 -6.71 -14.18
CA ALA A 391 19.03 -5.26 -14.36
C ALA A 391 20.13 -4.59 -13.54
N GLY A 392 20.37 -5.04 -12.31
CA GLY A 392 21.47 -4.58 -11.47
C GLY A 392 22.84 -4.85 -12.10
N ILE A 393 23.09 -6.09 -12.53
CA ILE A 393 24.33 -6.48 -13.22
C ILE A 393 24.50 -5.66 -14.51
N ALA A 394 23.45 -5.53 -15.33
CA ALA A 394 23.50 -4.73 -16.54
C ALA A 394 23.86 -3.26 -16.24
N THR A 395 23.26 -2.66 -15.22
CA THR A 395 23.56 -1.28 -14.83
C THR A 395 25.03 -1.12 -14.41
N VAL A 396 25.56 -2.07 -13.65
CA VAL A 396 26.97 -2.07 -13.22
C VAL A 396 27.91 -2.21 -14.42
N VAL A 397 27.64 -3.16 -15.33
CA VAL A 397 28.45 -3.39 -16.52
C VAL A 397 28.43 -2.18 -17.46
N ALA A 398 27.25 -1.59 -17.71
CA ALA A 398 27.14 -0.37 -18.51
C ALA A 398 27.88 0.81 -17.85
N GLY A 399 27.78 0.94 -16.52
CA GLY A 399 28.49 1.95 -15.76
C GLY A 399 30.01 1.83 -15.89
N PHE A 400 30.56 0.62 -15.74
CA PHE A 400 31.99 0.38 -15.96
C PHE A 400 32.41 0.61 -17.42
N GLY A 401 31.58 0.21 -18.38
CA GLY A 401 31.82 0.48 -19.80
C GLY A 401 31.89 1.98 -20.11
N LEU A 402 30.96 2.76 -19.56
CA LEU A 402 30.93 4.22 -19.72
C LEU A 402 32.15 4.89 -19.06
N ILE A 403 32.51 4.48 -17.83
CA ILE A 403 33.71 4.98 -17.15
C ILE A 403 34.97 4.63 -17.96
N GLY A 404 35.05 3.41 -18.50
CA GLY A 404 36.14 2.98 -19.37
C GLY A 404 36.24 3.84 -20.62
N LEU A 405 35.12 4.07 -21.31
CA LEU A 405 35.06 4.95 -22.48
C LEU A 405 35.56 6.36 -22.16
N VAL A 406 35.05 6.99 -21.09
CA VAL A 406 35.45 8.35 -20.69
C VAL A 406 36.92 8.41 -20.27
N ARG A 407 37.44 7.38 -19.59
CA ARG A 407 38.85 7.37 -19.14
C ARG A 407 39.82 7.09 -20.28
N PHE A 408 39.44 6.27 -21.26
CA PHE A 408 40.31 5.83 -22.35
C PHE A 408 39.97 6.47 -23.71
N HIS A 409 39.10 7.48 -23.75
CA HIS A 409 38.64 8.12 -24.99
C HIS A 409 39.79 8.56 -25.91
N GLN A 410 40.87 9.15 -25.35
CA GLN A 410 42.02 9.59 -26.13
C GLN A 410 42.73 8.43 -26.83
N LYS A 411 42.87 7.28 -26.15
CA LYS A 411 43.50 6.09 -26.72
C LYS A 411 42.64 5.45 -27.80
N ILE A 412 41.32 5.40 -27.59
CA ILE A 412 40.37 4.86 -28.56
C ILE A 412 40.39 5.73 -29.82
N LEU A 413 40.30 7.06 -29.68
CA LEU A 413 40.32 7.98 -30.82
C LEU A 413 41.66 7.97 -31.56
N SER A 414 42.80 7.86 -30.86
CA SER A 414 44.12 7.77 -31.50
C SER A 414 44.35 6.49 -32.30
N PHE A 415 43.53 5.46 -32.09
CA PHE A 415 43.63 4.19 -32.81
C PHE A 415 43.11 4.29 -34.26
N PHE A 416 42.31 5.32 -34.55
CA PHE A 416 41.69 5.53 -35.86
C PHE A 416 42.38 6.65 -36.63
N SER A 417 42.47 6.47 -37.95
CA SER A 417 42.83 7.54 -38.88
C SER A 417 41.70 8.58 -38.95
N THR A 418 42.03 9.84 -39.26
CA THR A 418 41.06 10.89 -39.53
C THR A 418 40.02 10.47 -40.57
N LYS A 419 40.43 9.73 -41.62
CA LYS A 419 39.51 9.20 -42.65
C LYS A 419 38.48 8.24 -42.05
N GLU A 420 38.92 7.36 -41.16
CA GLU A 420 38.06 6.35 -40.52
C GLU A 420 37.10 6.98 -39.50
N LEU A 421 37.55 8.01 -38.77
CA LEU A 421 36.70 8.76 -37.86
C LEU A 421 35.59 9.50 -38.62
N VAL A 422 35.93 10.17 -39.73
CA VAL A 422 34.95 10.86 -40.59
C VAL A 422 33.95 9.87 -41.16
N LEU A 423 34.42 8.73 -41.68
CA LEU A 423 33.58 7.67 -42.21
C LEU A 423 32.62 7.12 -41.13
N THR A 424 33.13 6.91 -39.92
CA THR A 424 32.32 6.43 -38.79
C THR A 424 31.24 7.42 -38.40
N ALA A 425 31.59 8.72 -38.31
CA ALA A 425 30.63 9.78 -38.02
C ALA A 425 29.55 9.90 -39.12
N LEU A 426 29.94 9.78 -40.39
CA LEU A 426 29.02 9.80 -41.53
C LEU A 426 28.02 8.64 -41.44
N PHE A 427 28.52 7.40 -41.29
CA PHE A 427 27.66 6.22 -41.17
C PHE A 427 26.77 6.27 -39.93
N ALA A 428 27.29 6.72 -38.78
CA ALA A 428 26.50 6.86 -37.56
C ALA A 428 25.37 7.89 -37.74
N THR A 429 25.65 8.98 -38.45
CA THR A 429 24.64 10.00 -38.81
C THR A 429 23.61 9.44 -39.78
N THR A 430 24.04 8.69 -40.81
CA THR A 430 23.13 8.02 -41.74
C THR A 430 22.22 7.04 -41.02
N ILE A 431 22.77 6.20 -40.14
CA ILE A 431 22.01 5.27 -39.29
C ILE A 431 21.00 6.05 -38.44
N PHE A 432 21.41 7.15 -37.83
CA PHE A 432 20.52 7.98 -37.02
C PHE A 432 19.33 8.54 -37.83
N VAL A 433 19.61 9.13 -38.99
CA VAL A 433 18.57 9.74 -39.85
C VAL A 433 17.65 8.69 -40.47
N THR A 434 18.19 7.53 -40.86
CA THR A 434 17.40 6.51 -41.56
C THR A 434 16.67 5.55 -40.64
N VAL A 435 17.21 5.30 -39.44
CA VAL A 435 16.61 4.35 -38.47
C VAL A 435 15.95 5.10 -37.32
N SER A 436 16.71 5.91 -36.57
CA SER A 436 16.20 6.49 -35.33
C SER A 436 15.08 7.51 -35.57
N VAL A 437 15.23 8.43 -36.54
CA VAL A 437 14.23 9.48 -36.79
C VAL A 437 12.87 8.91 -37.24
N PRO A 438 12.79 8.02 -38.26
CA PRO A 438 11.52 7.44 -38.66
C PRO A 438 10.89 6.62 -37.55
N THR A 439 11.69 5.86 -36.79
CA THR A 439 11.17 5.11 -35.64
C THR A 439 10.47 6.03 -34.68
N THR A 440 11.14 7.09 -34.22
CA THR A 440 10.57 7.97 -33.19
C THR A 440 9.33 8.71 -33.68
N LEU A 441 9.29 9.14 -34.95
CA LEU A 441 8.15 9.87 -35.51
C LEU A 441 6.94 8.96 -35.83
N PHE A 442 7.18 7.80 -36.42
CA PHE A 442 6.11 6.90 -36.86
C PHE A 442 5.67 5.88 -35.79
N PHE A 443 6.42 5.71 -34.70
CA PHE A 443 6.10 4.75 -33.63
C PHE A 443 4.66 4.88 -33.13
N THR A 444 4.21 6.10 -32.85
CA THR A 444 2.86 6.35 -32.34
C THR A 444 1.78 5.95 -33.34
N ILE A 445 1.99 6.25 -34.63
CA ILE A 445 1.04 5.94 -35.70
C ILE A 445 0.95 4.44 -35.92
N ILE A 446 2.09 3.75 -36.00
CA ILE A 446 2.14 2.32 -36.24
C ILE A 446 1.60 1.55 -35.03
N ASN A 447 1.88 2.00 -33.81
CA ASN A 447 1.28 1.43 -32.59
C ASN A 447 -0.23 1.64 -32.53
N ALA A 448 -0.74 2.79 -32.95
CA ALA A 448 -2.17 3.03 -33.00
C ALA A 448 -2.88 2.10 -33.99
N LEU A 449 -2.23 1.78 -35.12
CA LEU A 449 -2.81 0.95 -36.17
C LEU A 449 -2.71 -0.56 -35.88
N LEU A 450 -1.54 -1.04 -35.43
CA LEU A 450 -1.23 -2.47 -35.28
C LEU A 450 -1.22 -2.94 -33.82
N GLY A 451 -1.34 -2.02 -32.86
CA GLY A 451 -1.36 -2.34 -31.44
C GLY A 451 -0.14 -3.16 -31.03
N PRO A 452 -0.33 -4.32 -30.35
CA PRO A 452 0.77 -5.19 -29.93
C PRO A 452 1.56 -5.84 -31.05
N ALA A 453 1.08 -5.84 -32.31
CA ALA A 453 1.78 -6.44 -33.45
C ALA A 453 2.72 -5.44 -34.16
N SER A 454 2.75 -4.18 -33.74
CA SER A 454 3.55 -3.12 -34.36
C SER A 454 5.05 -3.45 -34.44
N PHE A 455 5.56 -4.21 -33.46
CA PHE A 455 6.97 -4.60 -33.42
C PHE A 455 7.42 -5.41 -34.63
N LEU A 456 6.53 -6.14 -35.30
CA LEU A 456 6.89 -6.90 -36.49
C LEU A 456 7.27 -5.97 -37.64
N VAL A 457 6.51 -4.89 -37.83
CA VAL A 457 6.75 -3.93 -38.91
C VAL A 457 7.88 -2.97 -38.56
N ILE A 458 7.83 -2.40 -37.34
CA ILE A 458 8.84 -1.46 -36.85
C ILE A 458 10.19 -2.17 -36.72
N GLY A 459 10.21 -3.35 -36.10
CA GLY A 459 11.42 -4.14 -35.92
C GLY A 459 12.02 -4.58 -37.25
N PHE A 460 11.20 -4.96 -38.23
CA PHE A 460 11.67 -5.35 -39.56
C PHE A 460 12.47 -4.23 -40.23
N ILE A 461 11.90 -3.02 -40.29
CA ILE A 461 12.57 -1.89 -40.96
C ILE A 461 13.81 -1.48 -40.18
N ASN A 462 13.68 -1.38 -38.86
CA ASN A 462 14.71 -0.77 -38.03
C ASN A 462 15.92 -1.67 -37.80
N GLU A 463 15.69 -2.93 -37.42
CA GLU A 463 16.79 -3.84 -37.08
C GLU A 463 17.56 -4.22 -38.34
N ILE A 464 16.86 -4.53 -39.44
CA ILE A 464 17.53 -4.87 -40.70
C ILE A 464 18.39 -3.71 -41.19
N LEU A 465 17.84 -2.49 -41.20
CA LEU A 465 18.56 -1.33 -41.73
C LEU A 465 19.72 -0.91 -40.81
N TYR A 466 19.52 -0.94 -39.49
CA TYR A 466 20.57 -0.68 -38.50
C TYR A 466 21.75 -1.63 -38.67
N TYR A 467 21.48 -2.95 -38.65
CA TYR A 467 22.53 -3.95 -38.75
C TYR A 467 23.17 -4.02 -40.14
N ALA A 468 22.43 -3.70 -41.21
CA ALA A 468 23.00 -3.61 -42.55
C ALA A 468 24.03 -2.48 -42.67
N LEU A 469 23.67 -1.27 -42.23
CA LEU A 469 24.57 -0.12 -42.28
C LEU A 469 25.75 -0.26 -41.31
N LEU A 470 25.50 -0.79 -40.11
CA LEU A 470 26.55 -1.07 -39.13
C LEU A 470 27.56 -2.10 -39.68
N THR A 471 27.08 -3.19 -40.26
CA THR A 471 27.95 -4.23 -40.84
C THR A 471 28.74 -3.71 -42.03
N ALA A 472 28.13 -2.90 -42.89
CA ALA A 472 28.84 -2.28 -44.02
C ALA A 472 30.04 -1.44 -43.56
N LEU A 473 29.86 -0.64 -42.50
CA LEU A 473 30.94 0.15 -41.91
C LEU A 473 32.04 -0.73 -41.29
N ILE A 474 31.65 -1.74 -40.53
CA ILE A 474 32.60 -2.66 -39.88
C ILE A 474 33.44 -3.40 -40.92
N MET A 475 32.83 -3.79 -42.05
CA MET A 475 33.58 -4.42 -43.14
C MET A 475 34.57 -3.47 -43.79
N LEU A 476 34.26 -2.17 -43.85
CA LEU A 476 35.13 -1.16 -44.46
C LEU A 476 36.32 -0.78 -43.57
N ILE A 477 36.14 -0.71 -42.24
CA ILE A 477 37.19 -0.28 -41.29
C ILE A 477 37.92 -1.48 -40.65
N GLN A 478 37.24 -2.59 -40.38
CA GLN A 478 37.76 -3.84 -39.77
C GLN A 478 38.56 -3.65 -38.48
N LYS A 479 38.30 -2.59 -37.71
CA LYS A 479 38.98 -2.31 -36.44
C LYS A 479 38.04 -2.52 -35.25
N PRO A 480 38.57 -2.97 -34.10
CA PRO A 480 37.82 -2.94 -32.85
C PRO A 480 37.49 -1.50 -32.46
N TRP A 481 36.43 -1.30 -31.68
CA TRP A 481 35.86 -0.04 -31.19
C TRP A 481 35.02 0.75 -32.19
N THR A 482 34.87 0.30 -33.43
CA THR A 482 34.02 0.97 -34.42
C THR A 482 32.55 0.97 -33.98
N ILE A 483 32.05 -0.13 -33.43
CA ILE A 483 30.65 -0.23 -32.94
C ILE A 483 30.42 0.74 -31.80
N THR A 484 31.39 0.78 -30.88
CA THR A 484 31.37 1.72 -29.74
C THR A 484 31.28 3.18 -30.20
N LEU A 485 32.04 3.56 -31.23
CA LEU A 485 32.03 4.92 -31.75
C LEU A 485 30.70 5.26 -32.46
N VAL A 486 30.16 4.34 -33.26
CA VAL A 486 28.84 4.51 -33.90
C VAL A 486 27.75 4.68 -32.84
N SER A 487 27.71 3.82 -31.84
CA SER A 487 26.74 3.89 -30.74
C SER A 487 26.84 5.21 -29.97
N ALA A 488 28.06 5.68 -29.69
CA ALA A 488 28.28 6.95 -28.99
C ALA A 488 27.72 8.13 -29.80
N VAL A 489 28.03 8.23 -31.09
CA VAL A 489 27.51 9.29 -31.97
C VAL A 489 25.99 9.22 -32.05
N ARG A 490 25.42 8.01 -32.21
CA ARG A 490 23.95 7.82 -32.28
C ARG A 490 23.23 8.24 -31.01
N VAL A 491 23.79 7.93 -29.83
CA VAL A 491 23.23 8.34 -28.53
C VAL A 491 23.32 9.84 -28.35
N LEU A 492 24.44 10.48 -28.73
CA LEU A 492 24.58 11.93 -28.67
C LEU A 492 23.57 12.64 -29.58
N LEU A 493 23.45 12.21 -30.84
CA LEU A 493 22.48 12.77 -31.79
C LEU A 493 21.04 12.56 -31.30
N GLY A 494 20.69 11.36 -30.85
CA GLY A 494 19.35 11.08 -30.32
C GLY A 494 19.02 11.80 -29.01
N GLY A 495 20.01 11.98 -28.14
CA GLY A 495 19.87 12.77 -26.92
C GLY A 495 19.60 14.24 -27.21
N ILE A 496 20.40 14.84 -28.10
CA ILE A 496 20.33 16.27 -28.43
C ILE A 496 19.08 16.60 -29.26
N LEU A 497 18.78 15.80 -30.29
CA LEU A 497 17.73 16.12 -31.26
C LEU A 497 16.34 15.61 -30.85
N LEU A 498 16.27 14.45 -30.16
CA LEU A 498 15.00 13.79 -29.85
C LEU A 498 14.69 13.77 -28.35
N GLY A 499 15.56 14.31 -27.49
CA GLY A 499 15.39 14.28 -26.04
C GLY A 499 15.45 12.87 -25.43
N ALA A 500 15.96 11.88 -26.17
CA ALA A 500 15.93 10.46 -25.78
C ALA A 500 16.97 10.06 -24.71
N PHE A 501 17.49 11.02 -23.95
CA PHE A 501 18.55 10.83 -22.97
C PHE A 501 17.99 10.36 -21.62
N THR A 502 17.57 9.11 -21.55
CA THR A 502 17.08 8.49 -20.31
C THR A 502 18.15 7.58 -19.71
N PRO A 503 18.20 7.42 -18.36
CA PRO A 503 19.10 6.45 -17.75
C PRO A 503 18.89 5.03 -18.30
N PHE A 504 17.65 4.68 -18.62
CA PHE A 504 17.28 3.43 -19.25
C PHE A 504 17.96 3.22 -20.62
N THR A 505 17.86 4.21 -21.52
CA THR A 505 18.47 4.12 -22.86
C THR A 505 19.99 4.02 -22.79
N LEU A 506 20.63 4.71 -21.84
CA LEU A 506 22.08 4.61 -21.63
C LEU A 506 22.52 3.22 -21.19
N VAL A 507 21.81 2.60 -20.23
CA VAL A 507 22.14 1.24 -19.76
C VAL A 507 21.95 0.23 -20.90
N TYR A 508 20.84 0.32 -21.63
CA TYR A 508 20.54 -0.58 -22.75
C TYR A 508 21.59 -0.48 -23.86
N VAL A 509 21.87 0.74 -24.35
CA VAL A 509 22.86 0.95 -25.42
C VAL A 509 24.26 0.57 -24.95
N GLY A 510 24.60 0.82 -23.69
CA GLY A 510 25.87 0.39 -23.12
C GLY A 510 26.05 -1.12 -23.17
N ILE A 511 25.05 -1.89 -22.72
CA ILE A 511 25.08 -3.35 -22.77
C ILE A 511 25.14 -3.87 -24.21
N SER A 512 24.29 -3.35 -25.10
CA SER A 512 24.21 -3.86 -26.47
C SER A 512 25.51 -3.60 -27.23
N THR A 513 26.12 -2.42 -27.02
CA THR A 513 27.41 -2.08 -27.60
C THR A 513 28.51 -3.00 -27.11
N ILE A 514 28.59 -3.29 -25.81
CA ILE A 514 29.60 -4.21 -25.25
C ILE A 514 29.41 -5.62 -25.81
N LEU A 515 28.18 -6.12 -25.87
CA LEU A 515 27.87 -7.44 -26.41
C LEU A 515 28.21 -7.55 -27.90
N LEU A 516 27.89 -6.54 -28.69
CA LEU A 516 28.21 -6.51 -30.13
C LEU A 516 29.72 -6.38 -30.38
N GLU A 517 30.43 -5.58 -29.60
CA GLU A 517 31.90 -5.45 -29.70
C GLU A 517 32.59 -6.78 -29.33
N LEU A 518 32.13 -7.45 -28.27
CA LEU A 518 32.58 -8.81 -27.93
C LEU A 518 32.24 -9.81 -29.04
N GLY A 519 31.05 -9.74 -29.61
CA GLY A 519 30.64 -10.58 -30.74
C GLY A 519 31.53 -10.37 -31.98
N PHE A 520 31.91 -9.14 -32.26
CA PHE A 520 32.80 -8.80 -33.36
C PHE A 520 34.21 -9.38 -33.16
N LEU A 521 34.75 -9.27 -31.94
CA LEU A 521 36.03 -9.85 -31.57
C LEU A 521 36.02 -11.38 -31.68
N LEU A 522 34.98 -12.03 -31.14
CA LEU A 522 34.83 -13.49 -31.18
C LEU A 522 34.63 -14.04 -32.60
N SER A 523 33.99 -13.26 -33.48
CA SER A 523 33.81 -13.63 -34.89
C SER A 523 35.11 -13.50 -35.73
N GLY A 524 36.25 -13.21 -35.12
CA GLY A 524 37.53 -13.06 -35.83
C GLY A 524 37.53 -11.85 -36.77
N GLN A 525 37.00 -10.72 -36.31
CA GLN A 525 37.00 -9.42 -37.02
C GLN A 525 36.29 -9.45 -38.38
N GLY A 526 35.27 -10.31 -38.54
CA GLY A 526 34.42 -10.31 -39.73
C GLY A 526 34.94 -11.09 -40.94
N ARG A 527 35.98 -11.93 -40.77
CA ARG A 527 36.50 -12.80 -41.85
C ARG A 527 35.46 -13.76 -42.42
N ASN A 528 34.53 -14.25 -41.60
CA ASN A 528 33.44 -15.11 -42.06
C ASN A 528 32.07 -14.48 -41.77
N GLY A 529 31.41 -13.99 -42.82
CA GLY A 529 30.13 -13.29 -42.71
C GLY A 529 28.99 -14.12 -42.12
N LEU A 530 29.01 -15.45 -42.24
CA LEU A 530 27.99 -16.31 -41.62
C LEU A 530 28.19 -16.40 -40.10
N ILE A 531 29.44 -16.51 -39.65
CA ILE A 531 29.79 -16.53 -38.23
C ILE A 531 29.47 -15.16 -37.61
N LEU A 532 29.75 -14.08 -38.33
CA LEU A 532 29.41 -12.72 -37.90
C LEU A 532 27.90 -12.57 -37.72
N ALA A 533 27.10 -13.01 -38.71
CA ALA A 533 25.64 -12.89 -38.66
C ALA A 533 25.04 -13.69 -37.50
N LEU A 534 25.49 -14.93 -37.27
CA LEU A 534 25.04 -15.74 -36.15
C LEU A 534 25.45 -15.13 -34.80
N THR A 535 26.69 -14.66 -34.68
CA THR A 535 27.19 -14.07 -33.43
C THR A 535 26.44 -12.78 -33.10
N PHE A 536 26.23 -11.90 -34.09
CA PHE A 536 25.47 -10.67 -33.88
C PHE A 536 24.01 -10.95 -33.55
N GLY A 537 23.39 -11.93 -34.22
CA GLY A 537 22.03 -12.36 -33.89
C GLY A 537 21.90 -12.86 -32.44
N VAL A 538 22.87 -13.63 -31.93
CA VAL A 538 22.86 -14.08 -30.52
C VAL A 538 23.08 -12.90 -29.56
N CYS A 539 24.04 -12.00 -29.84
CA CYS A 539 24.30 -10.83 -29.02
C CYS A 539 23.10 -9.88 -28.94
N ASP A 540 22.40 -9.69 -30.05
CA ASP A 540 21.22 -8.83 -30.12
C ASP A 540 20.00 -9.49 -29.44
N ALA A 541 19.76 -10.77 -29.66
CA ALA A 541 18.74 -11.54 -28.92
C ALA A 541 18.96 -11.45 -27.39
N LEU A 542 20.21 -11.54 -26.94
CA LEU A 542 20.57 -11.35 -25.53
C LEU A 542 20.34 -9.91 -25.07
N SER A 543 20.64 -8.92 -25.91
CA SER A 543 20.38 -7.50 -25.63
C SER A 543 18.89 -7.22 -25.47
N VAL A 544 18.04 -7.76 -26.35
CA VAL A 544 16.58 -7.67 -26.26
C VAL A 544 16.07 -8.34 -24.99
N TYR A 545 16.59 -9.51 -24.62
CA TYR A 545 16.24 -10.16 -23.37
C TYR A 545 16.59 -9.27 -22.15
N ILE A 546 17.80 -8.72 -22.10
CA ILE A 546 18.23 -7.80 -21.04
C ILE A 546 17.33 -6.56 -21.00
N ASN A 547 16.95 -6.01 -22.16
CA ASN A 547 16.01 -4.88 -22.25
C ASN A 547 14.67 -5.18 -21.57
N PHE A 548 14.11 -6.37 -21.79
CA PHE A 548 12.92 -6.80 -21.10
C PHE A 548 13.15 -6.94 -19.59
N GLN A 549 14.27 -7.51 -19.15
CA GLN A 549 14.56 -7.63 -17.71
C GLN A 549 14.69 -6.26 -17.03
N ILE A 550 15.35 -5.30 -17.67
CA ILE A 550 15.46 -3.91 -17.22
C ILE A 550 14.06 -3.28 -17.18
N SER A 551 13.25 -3.47 -18.21
CA SER A 551 11.88 -2.93 -18.28
C SER A 551 10.96 -3.49 -17.19
N ILE A 552 11.05 -4.80 -16.94
CA ILE A 552 10.32 -5.49 -15.87
C ILE A 552 10.80 -4.97 -14.50
N ALA A 553 12.09 -4.72 -14.32
CA ALA A 553 12.66 -4.29 -13.05
C ALA A 553 12.36 -2.80 -12.73
N PHE A 554 12.66 -1.89 -13.65
CA PHE A 554 12.55 -0.44 -13.42
C PHE A 554 11.12 0.07 -13.62
N TYR A 555 10.44 -0.34 -14.69
CA TYR A 555 9.09 0.14 -15.00
C TYR A 555 7.98 -0.77 -14.48
N ARG A 556 8.32 -1.91 -13.86
CA ARG A 556 7.36 -2.91 -13.36
C ARG A 556 6.35 -3.35 -14.43
N LEU A 557 6.79 -3.35 -15.69
CA LEU A 557 5.97 -3.76 -16.82
C LEU A 557 5.83 -5.28 -16.83
N PHE A 558 4.61 -5.76 -17.06
CA PHE A 558 4.30 -7.18 -17.14
C PHE A 558 4.07 -7.56 -18.60
N TYR A 559 4.99 -8.33 -19.16
CA TYR A 559 4.89 -8.83 -20.53
C TYR A 559 4.44 -10.29 -20.53
N ALA A 560 3.61 -10.66 -21.51
CA ALA A 560 3.24 -12.04 -21.72
C ALA A 560 4.45 -12.86 -22.20
N SER A 561 4.60 -14.10 -21.73
CA SER A 561 5.77 -14.92 -22.06
C SER A 561 5.94 -15.14 -23.56
N TRP A 562 4.85 -15.36 -24.30
CA TRP A 562 4.89 -15.53 -25.76
C TRP A 562 5.47 -14.30 -26.45
N TYR A 563 5.07 -13.09 -26.02
CA TYR A 563 5.49 -11.83 -26.61
C TYR A 563 7.00 -11.60 -26.46
N ILE A 564 7.53 -11.89 -25.26
CA ILE A 564 8.97 -11.81 -24.99
C ILE A 564 9.74 -12.75 -25.94
N TRP A 565 9.32 -14.01 -26.04
CA TRP A 565 9.98 -14.99 -26.90
C TRP A 565 9.90 -14.61 -28.39
N THR A 566 8.75 -14.12 -28.85
CA THR A 566 8.59 -13.68 -30.24
C THR A 566 9.50 -12.50 -30.55
N MET A 567 9.61 -11.51 -29.66
CA MET A 567 10.55 -10.39 -29.87
C MET A 567 12.01 -10.85 -29.88
N ILE A 568 12.42 -11.75 -28.98
CA ILE A 568 13.80 -12.26 -28.94
C ILE A 568 14.15 -13.01 -30.23
N VAL A 569 13.26 -13.88 -30.71
CA VAL A 569 13.52 -14.72 -31.88
C VAL A 569 13.41 -13.94 -33.19
N ILE A 570 12.38 -13.10 -33.34
CA ILE A 570 12.14 -12.39 -34.60
C ILE A 570 12.96 -11.11 -34.65
N SER A 571 12.73 -10.20 -33.70
CA SER A 571 13.38 -8.88 -33.71
C SER A 571 14.86 -9.00 -33.34
N GLY A 572 15.18 -9.75 -32.28
CA GLY A 572 16.54 -9.84 -31.76
C GLY A 572 17.47 -10.79 -32.53
N PHE A 573 16.93 -11.78 -33.24
CA PHE A 573 17.76 -12.76 -33.95
C PHE A 573 17.54 -12.74 -35.46
N ALA A 574 16.33 -13.02 -35.94
CA ALA A 574 16.08 -13.21 -37.37
C ALA A 574 16.35 -11.93 -38.19
N TYR A 575 15.84 -10.78 -37.76
CA TYR A 575 16.07 -9.52 -38.46
C TYR A 575 17.53 -9.08 -38.45
N THR A 576 18.23 -9.31 -37.33
CA THR A 576 19.66 -9.04 -37.19
C THR A 576 20.50 -9.87 -38.14
N VAL A 577 20.24 -11.18 -38.25
CA VAL A 577 20.92 -12.06 -39.20
C VAL A 577 20.71 -11.59 -40.65
N ILE A 578 19.48 -11.23 -41.02
CA ILE A 578 19.17 -10.70 -42.36
C ILE A 578 19.90 -9.38 -42.61
N GLY A 579 19.87 -8.46 -41.65
CA GLY A 579 20.55 -7.17 -41.71
C GLY A 579 22.06 -7.33 -41.92
N VAL A 580 22.72 -8.20 -41.14
CA VAL A 580 24.16 -8.45 -41.28
C VAL A 580 24.52 -9.03 -42.65
N LEU A 581 23.72 -9.97 -43.18
CA LEU A 581 23.96 -10.54 -44.51
C LEU A 581 23.78 -9.52 -45.64
N LEU A 582 22.79 -8.63 -45.53
CA LEU A 582 22.60 -7.51 -46.47
C LEU A 582 23.75 -6.50 -46.36
N GLY A 583 24.11 -6.12 -45.13
CA GLY A 583 25.21 -5.22 -44.84
C GLY A 583 26.55 -5.72 -45.36
N LYS A 584 26.77 -7.04 -45.34
CA LYS A 584 27.94 -7.65 -45.97
C LYS A 584 27.98 -7.40 -47.47
N ARG A 585 26.87 -7.60 -48.19
CA ARG A 585 26.81 -7.36 -49.64
C ARG A 585 27.08 -5.89 -49.97
N ILE A 586 26.50 -4.98 -49.17
CA ILE A 586 26.71 -3.53 -49.31
C ILE A 586 28.18 -3.17 -49.02
N GLY A 587 28.74 -3.71 -47.94
CA GLY A 587 30.14 -3.46 -47.54
C GLY A 587 31.15 -3.90 -48.61
N LEU A 588 30.98 -5.09 -49.17
CA LEU A 588 31.82 -5.58 -50.27
C LEU A 588 31.70 -4.71 -51.54
N GLY A 589 30.49 -4.27 -51.87
CA GLY A 589 30.28 -3.36 -53.00
C GLY A 589 30.93 -2.00 -52.80
N LEU A 590 30.90 -1.46 -51.58
CA LEU A 590 31.57 -0.19 -51.24
C LEU A 590 33.10 -0.32 -51.24
N GLN A 591 33.64 -1.45 -50.80
CA GLN A 591 35.08 -1.72 -50.88
C GLN A 591 35.57 -1.73 -52.33
N ALA A 592 34.83 -2.36 -53.24
CA ALA A 592 35.16 -2.43 -54.65
C ALA A 592 35.14 -1.06 -55.39
N ILE A 593 34.54 -0.03 -54.79
CA ILE A 593 34.50 1.34 -55.33
C ILE A 593 35.54 2.25 -54.65
N ALA A 594 35.98 1.88 -53.44
CA ALA A 594 36.92 2.65 -52.64
C ALA A 594 38.39 2.28 -52.90
N GLU A 595 38.64 1.09 -53.44
CA GLU A 595 39.87 0.70 -54.15
C GLU A 595 39.88 1.27 -55.57
#